data_AF-A0A285ZX91-F1
#
_entry.id   AF-A0A285ZX91-F1
#
_cell.length_a   1.000
_cell.length_b   1.000
_cell.length_c   1.000
_cell.angle_alpha   90.00
_cell.angle_beta   90.00
_cell.angle_gamma   90.00
#
_symmetry.space_group_name_H-M   'P 1'
#
loop_
_entity.id
_entity.type
_entity.pdbx_description
1 polymer ?
#
loop_
_entity_poly.entity_id
_entity_poly.type
_entity_poly.pdbx_seq_one_letter_code
_entity_poly.pdbx_strand_id
1 'polypeptide(L)'
;MLFSRILPLCIATAFTTSLAVLDLPNAQPKVDAAYWNKALDSTWQGLVRRNIQPYSAGAGLIHRPKSETPGDAVSEGVGYGMLVSLYANDQASFNKMWEQANTLMWSSCYYNWQMGPDGKITGLGAASDAEEDVALALIFADKLVSAGKWQPYTSAKLGSDYKAHAQKILDCMWSSKQITSNGILAPGAGWGGYEFVNPGYFSPAWYKVFAKFDSNGDRWNTVVDKSYEIIALSPGYSMGMVPDWMTPEGGWVGSAGLGYNAYFESRAFFKDAIRILWRVAIDAIWFDEQRAKTFLKNALTFINSKGGAKAANFYQIENAGELLPAEDKWYDFNNSKDSTTWRYRSEHSHLTIGMWATVAMAVGEKADRIAFSEEMGKFYEGGDYFGLAKNETDALEDTLHNEMYFDQFLAWFGTSMMSGAFVNVVDAIDNPKAATVGDSSSLTPSLKLAERRLAGIAGMKISHLDGAVMMSVSEQAQWKIFDLNDHVVATASGKDFLWKTRGQSGIYIVKAVGRKQSYSRKITVR
;
A
#
# COMPACT_ATOMS: atom_id res chain seq x y z
N MET A 1 -32.12 -59.12 -3.57
CA MET A 1 -32.31 -57.65 -3.58
C MET A 1 -31.12 -57.02 -2.87
N LEU A 2 -30.15 -56.51 -3.64
CA LEU A 2 -28.93 -55.87 -3.12
C LEU A 2 -29.23 -54.41 -2.76
N PHE A 3 -28.92 -54.01 -1.54
CA PHE A 3 -28.81 -52.60 -1.16
C PHE A 3 -27.43 -52.08 -1.58
N SER A 4 -27.40 -51.23 -2.59
CA SER A 4 -26.19 -50.49 -3.00
C SER A 4 -25.96 -49.32 -2.04
N ARG A 5 -24.80 -49.30 -1.39
CA ARG A 5 -24.26 -48.15 -0.65
C ARG A 5 -23.70 -47.16 -1.67
N ILE A 6 -24.39 -46.04 -1.86
CA ILE A 6 -23.84 -44.91 -2.60
C ILE A 6 -23.14 -43.98 -1.59
N LEU A 7 -21.83 -43.86 -1.78
CA LEU A 7 -20.92 -42.94 -1.11
C LEU A 7 -21.29 -41.48 -1.52
N PRO A 8 -21.49 -40.52 -0.59
CA PRO A 8 -21.56 -39.13 -1.01
C PRO A 8 -20.15 -38.61 -1.25
N LEU A 9 -19.89 -38.31 -2.52
CA LEU A 9 -18.74 -37.58 -3.03
C LEU A 9 -18.63 -36.23 -2.32
N CYS A 10 -17.56 -36.01 -1.55
CA CYS A 10 -17.19 -34.68 -1.04
C CYS A 10 -16.82 -33.77 -2.22
N ILE A 11 -17.77 -32.96 -2.67
CA ILE A 11 -17.49 -31.82 -3.54
C ILE A 11 -16.84 -30.75 -2.66
N ALA A 12 -15.54 -30.58 -2.81
CA ALA A 12 -14.83 -29.41 -2.33
C ALA A 12 -15.40 -28.17 -3.03
N THR A 13 -16.25 -27.41 -2.33
CA THR A 13 -16.65 -26.09 -2.79
C THR A 13 -15.47 -25.15 -2.53
N ALA A 14 -14.79 -24.78 -3.60
CA ALA A 14 -13.84 -23.67 -3.60
C ALA A 14 -14.54 -22.41 -3.05
N PHE A 15 -14.01 -21.90 -1.95
CA PHE A 15 -14.39 -20.59 -1.44
C PHE A 15 -13.61 -19.54 -2.24
N THR A 16 -14.31 -18.69 -2.97
CA THR A 16 -13.79 -17.35 -3.27
C THR A 16 -14.83 -16.34 -2.83
N THR A 17 -14.64 -15.79 -1.63
CA THR A 17 -15.27 -14.55 -1.18
C THR A 17 -14.22 -13.68 -0.53
N SER A 18 -13.88 -12.55 -1.15
CA SER A 18 -14.23 -11.22 -0.67
C SER A 18 -13.48 -10.20 -1.53
N LEU A 19 -14.16 -9.17 -2.04
CA LEU A 19 -13.46 -7.91 -2.31
C LEU A 19 -13.47 -7.12 -1.02
N ALA A 20 -12.70 -7.52 -0.03
CA ALA A 20 -12.33 -6.68 1.11
C ALA A 20 -10.81 -6.71 1.19
N VAL A 21 -10.24 -5.67 1.80
CA VAL A 21 -8.87 -5.70 2.33
C VAL A 21 -8.55 -7.09 2.87
N LEU A 22 -7.41 -7.64 2.44
CA LEU A 22 -6.94 -8.99 2.68
C LEU A 22 -7.01 -9.30 4.18
N ASP A 23 -7.98 -10.12 4.56
CA ASP A 23 -8.23 -10.46 5.96
C ASP A 23 -7.41 -11.70 6.35
N LEU A 24 -6.25 -11.44 6.95
CA LEU A 24 -5.38 -12.45 7.53
C LEU A 24 -5.26 -12.17 9.04
N PRO A 25 -5.78 -13.08 9.91
CA PRO A 25 -5.68 -12.93 11.35
C PRO A 25 -4.23 -12.72 11.81
N ASN A 26 -4.02 -11.66 12.57
CA ASN A 26 -2.70 -11.22 12.98
C ASN A 26 -2.76 -10.44 14.31
N ALA A 27 -1.60 -10.36 14.98
CA ALA A 27 -1.45 -9.68 16.26
C ALA A 27 -0.95 -8.23 16.16
N GLN A 28 -0.86 -7.66 14.95
CA GLN A 28 -0.37 -6.29 14.74
C GLN A 28 -1.23 -5.30 15.53
N PRO A 29 -0.60 -4.31 16.20
CA PRO A 29 -1.34 -3.19 16.77
C PRO A 29 -2.22 -2.53 15.71
N LYS A 30 -3.45 -2.16 16.07
CA LYS A 30 -4.40 -1.54 15.15
C LYS A 30 -5.33 -0.59 15.88
N VAL A 31 -5.84 0.41 15.16
CA VAL A 31 -6.75 1.44 15.63
C VAL A 31 -7.80 1.67 14.55
N ASP A 32 -9.08 1.79 14.93
CA ASP A 32 -10.20 2.06 14.01
C ASP A 32 -10.26 1.12 12.78
N ALA A 33 -9.86 -0.14 12.96
CA ALA A 33 -9.64 -1.06 11.84
C ALA A 33 -10.83 -1.19 10.89
N ALA A 34 -12.07 -1.22 11.40
CA ALA A 34 -13.26 -1.30 10.57
C ALA A 34 -13.50 -0.04 9.72
N TYR A 35 -13.25 1.14 10.29
CA TYR A 35 -13.35 2.42 9.59
C TYR A 35 -12.29 2.50 8.49
N TRP A 36 -11.04 2.19 8.82
CA TRP A 36 -9.93 2.27 7.87
C TRP A 36 -9.98 1.20 6.79
N ASN A 37 -10.43 -0.03 7.08
CA ASN A 37 -10.61 -1.03 6.03
C ASN A 37 -11.64 -0.60 4.97
N LYS A 38 -12.69 0.12 5.35
CA LYS A 38 -13.64 0.72 4.40
C LYS A 38 -12.96 1.80 3.55
N ALA A 39 -12.15 2.67 4.18
CA ALA A 39 -11.41 3.71 3.48
C ALA A 39 -10.39 3.12 2.48
N LEU A 40 -9.63 2.10 2.87
CA LEU A 40 -8.64 1.42 2.03
C LEU A 40 -9.28 0.80 0.78
N ASP A 41 -10.44 0.16 0.93
CA ASP A 41 -11.21 -0.36 -0.20
C ASP A 41 -11.64 0.77 -1.17
N SER A 42 -12.25 1.84 -0.63
CA SER A 42 -12.73 2.96 -1.44
C SER A 42 -11.60 3.68 -2.17
N THR A 43 -10.49 3.92 -1.49
CA THR A 43 -9.33 4.65 -2.03
C THR A 43 -8.58 3.84 -3.08
N TRP A 44 -8.49 2.50 -2.93
CA TRP A 44 -7.98 1.63 -4.00
C TRP A 44 -8.83 1.75 -5.28
N GLN A 45 -10.16 1.73 -5.15
CA GLN A 45 -11.05 1.90 -6.32
C GLN A 45 -10.87 3.26 -6.99
N GLY A 46 -10.58 4.32 -6.22
CA GLY A 46 -10.25 5.62 -6.77
C GLY A 46 -8.92 5.64 -7.52
N LEU A 47 -7.88 5.00 -6.98
CA LEU A 47 -6.60 4.81 -7.68
C LEU A 47 -6.80 4.07 -9.01
N VAL A 48 -7.60 3.01 -9.04
CA VAL A 48 -7.93 2.30 -10.29
C VAL A 48 -8.60 3.24 -11.31
N ARG A 49 -9.60 4.01 -10.89
CA ARG A 49 -10.34 4.95 -11.77
C ARG A 49 -9.48 6.09 -12.29
N ARG A 50 -8.60 6.64 -11.46
CA ARG A 50 -7.82 7.84 -11.78
C ARG A 50 -6.48 7.53 -12.44
N ASN A 51 -5.81 6.46 -12.01
CA ASN A 51 -4.42 6.18 -12.38
C ASN A 51 -4.25 4.97 -13.31
N ILE A 52 -5.29 4.15 -13.53
CA ILE A 52 -5.19 2.97 -14.42
C ILE A 52 -6.14 3.09 -15.61
N GLN A 53 -7.44 3.22 -15.35
CA GLN A 53 -8.47 3.15 -16.40
C GLN A 53 -8.36 4.19 -17.53
N PRO A 54 -7.94 5.44 -17.29
CA PRO A 54 -7.91 6.46 -18.35
C PRO A 54 -6.80 6.26 -19.39
N TYR A 55 -5.83 5.38 -19.13
CA TYR A 55 -4.60 5.28 -19.91
C TYR A 55 -4.62 4.07 -20.84
N SER A 56 -4.55 4.32 -22.14
CA SER A 56 -4.53 3.28 -23.17
C SER A 56 -3.10 2.80 -23.47
N ALA A 57 -2.14 3.72 -23.57
CA ALA A 57 -0.72 3.38 -23.56
C ALA A 57 -0.35 2.93 -22.15
N GLY A 58 0.14 1.69 -22.00
CA GLY A 58 0.40 1.12 -20.67
C GLY A 58 -0.82 0.58 -19.93
N ALA A 59 -1.94 0.31 -20.63
CA ALA A 59 -3.22 -0.08 -20.02
C ALA A 59 -3.12 -1.20 -18.96
N GLY A 60 -3.16 -0.84 -17.68
CA GLY A 60 -2.98 -1.76 -16.55
C GLY A 60 -1.86 -1.36 -15.58
N LEU A 61 -0.99 -0.44 -16.00
CA LEU A 61 0.00 0.21 -15.14
C LEU A 61 -0.64 1.34 -14.32
N ILE A 62 0.05 1.73 -13.25
CA ILE A 62 -0.26 2.94 -12.51
C ILE A 62 0.43 4.12 -13.21
N HIS A 63 -0.37 5.04 -13.73
CA HIS A 63 0.10 6.27 -14.33
C HIS A 63 0.09 7.43 -13.34
N ARG A 64 0.95 8.42 -13.57
CA ARG A 64 1.07 9.66 -12.80
C ARG A 64 0.42 10.79 -13.60
N PRO A 65 -0.86 11.15 -13.35
CA PRO A 65 -1.63 12.00 -14.26
C PRO A 65 -1.01 13.37 -14.52
N LYS A 66 -0.31 13.90 -13.52
CA LYS A 66 0.37 15.16 -13.64
C LYS A 66 1.83 15.07 -13.16
N SER A 67 2.61 14.04 -13.43
CA SER A 67 4.07 14.10 -13.12
C SER A 67 4.79 15.17 -13.97
N GLU A 68 6.11 15.32 -13.77
CA GLU A 68 7.02 16.03 -14.67
C GLU A 68 6.95 15.55 -16.14
N THR A 69 6.48 14.31 -16.34
CA THR A 69 6.14 13.74 -17.65
C THR A 69 4.68 13.27 -17.62
N PRO A 70 3.69 14.18 -17.69
CA PRO A 70 2.29 13.87 -17.38
C PRO A 70 1.75 12.63 -18.09
N GLY A 71 1.16 11.71 -17.32
CA GLY A 71 0.61 10.46 -17.81
C GLY A 71 1.65 9.35 -18.03
N ASP A 72 2.88 9.54 -17.60
CA ASP A 72 3.87 8.47 -17.57
C ASP A 72 3.56 7.42 -16.48
N ALA A 73 4.28 6.31 -16.52
CA ALA A 73 4.28 5.28 -15.50
C ALA A 73 5.72 5.00 -15.05
N VAL A 74 5.91 4.79 -13.75
CA VAL A 74 7.22 4.49 -13.16
C VAL A 74 7.20 3.12 -12.49
N SER A 75 8.38 2.49 -12.43
CA SER A 75 8.55 1.16 -11.81
C SER A 75 8.14 1.16 -10.33
N GLU A 76 8.37 2.25 -9.60
CA GLU A 76 7.87 2.45 -8.23
C GLU A 76 6.34 2.24 -8.15
N GLY A 77 5.59 2.79 -9.11
CA GLY A 77 4.14 2.65 -9.18
C GLY A 77 3.68 1.23 -9.50
N VAL A 78 4.53 0.44 -10.16
CA VAL A 78 4.30 -1.00 -10.31
C VAL A 78 4.45 -1.69 -8.96
N GLY A 79 5.53 -1.44 -8.22
CA GLY A 79 5.76 -1.99 -6.88
C GLY A 79 4.63 -1.64 -5.92
N TYR A 80 4.30 -0.35 -5.80
CA TYR A 80 3.22 0.11 -4.93
C TYR A 80 1.85 -0.42 -5.37
N GLY A 81 1.54 -0.37 -6.66
CA GLY A 81 0.26 -0.86 -7.18
C GLY A 81 0.08 -2.36 -6.98
N MET A 82 1.16 -3.15 -7.09
CA MET A 82 1.15 -4.58 -6.77
C MET A 82 0.96 -4.84 -5.27
N LEU A 83 1.63 -4.12 -4.39
CA LEU A 83 1.41 -4.23 -2.95
C LEU A 83 -0.02 -3.85 -2.55
N VAL A 84 -0.52 -2.71 -3.02
CA VAL A 84 -1.88 -2.26 -2.70
C VAL A 84 -2.93 -3.21 -3.28
N SER A 85 -2.81 -3.65 -4.53
CA SER A 85 -3.76 -4.63 -5.10
C SER A 85 -3.73 -5.97 -4.36
N LEU A 86 -2.56 -6.41 -3.87
CA LEU A 86 -2.44 -7.59 -3.02
C LEU A 86 -3.20 -7.44 -1.71
N TYR A 87 -2.96 -6.35 -0.98
CA TYR A 87 -3.65 -6.10 0.29
C TYR A 87 -5.11 -5.65 0.12
N ALA A 88 -5.52 -5.16 -1.04
CA ALA A 88 -6.93 -4.95 -1.40
C ALA A 88 -7.62 -6.25 -1.86
N ASN A 89 -6.88 -7.38 -1.86
CA ASN A 89 -7.33 -8.69 -2.32
C ASN A 89 -7.85 -8.69 -3.78
N ASP A 90 -7.25 -7.87 -4.64
CA ASP A 90 -7.59 -7.70 -6.05
C ASP A 90 -6.55 -8.39 -6.94
N GLN A 91 -6.62 -9.73 -6.98
CA GLN A 91 -5.71 -10.55 -7.79
C GLN A 91 -5.78 -10.19 -9.30
N ALA A 92 -6.93 -9.72 -9.79
CA ALA A 92 -7.09 -9.42 -11.21
C ALA A 92 -6.27 -8.19 -11.61
N SER A 93 -6.37 -7.11 -10.83
CA SER A 93 -5.55 -5.91 -11.04
C SER A 93 -4.07 -6.19 -10.80
N PHE A 94 -3.73 -6.97 -9.76
CA PHE A 94 -2.36 -7.43 -9.49
C PHE A 94 -1.74 -8.10 -10.72
N ASN A 95 -2.41 -9.11 -11.27
CA ASN A 95 -1.92 -9.88 -12.42
C ASN A 95 -1.81 -9.02 -13.68
N LYS A 96 -2.81 -8.17 -13.92
CA LYS A 96 -2.80 -7.28 -15.08
C LYS A 96 -1.61 -6.31 -15.01
N MET A 97 -1.38 -5.70 -13.85
CA MET A 97 -0.28 -4.76 -13.65
C MET A 97 1.07 -5.44 -13.81
N TRP A 98 1.25 -6.60 -13.19
CA TRP A 98 2.46 -7.41 -13.34
C TRP A 98 2.73 -7.78 -14.81
N GLU A 99 1.73 -8.28 -15.54
CA GLU A 99 1.86 -8.64 -16.95
C GLU A 99 2.23 -7.44 -17.83
N GLN A 100 1.62 -6.28 -17.60
CA GLN A 100 1.93 -5.06 -18.36
C GLN A 100 3.33 -4.53 -18.05
N ALA A 101 3.75 -4.52 -16.77
CA ALA A 101 5.09 -4.12 -16.39
C ALA A 101 6.14 -5.04 -17.04
N ASN A 102 5.89 -6.34 -17.08
CA ASN A 102 6.76 -7.30 -17.76
C ASN A 102 6.81 -7.09 -19.27
N THR A 103 5.69 -6.67 -19.86
CA THR A 103 5.60 -6.47 -21.31
C THR A 103 6.34 -5.21 -21.74
N LEU A 104 6.19 -4.13 -20.98
CA LEU A 104 6.59 -2.79 -21.39
C LEU A 104 7.89 -2.34 -20.74
N MET A 105 8.11 -2.66 -19.46
CA MET A 105 9.19 -2.08 -18.64
C MET A 105 10.31 -3.07 -18.33
N TRP A 106 10.01 -4.37 -18.22
CA TRP A 106 11.01 -5.38 -17.87
C TRP A 106 12.10 -5.54 -18.96
N SER A 107 13.35 -5.35 -18.56
CA SER A 107 14.54 -5.37 -19.41
C SER A 107 15.42 -6.60 -19.15
N SER A 108 14.79 -7.77 -19.00
CA SER A 108 15.42 -9.08 -18.71
C SER A 108 16.01 -9.30 -17.31
N CYS A 109 16.34 -8.22 -16.60
CA CYS A 109 16.84 -8.31 -15.22
C CYS A 109 16.24 -7.31 -14.23
N TYR A 110 15.75 -6.17 -14.72
CA TYR A 110 15.11 -5.15 -13.88
C TYR A 110 14.06 -4.41 -14.70
N TYR A 111 13.18 -3.68 -14.05
CA TYR A 111 12.24 -2.79 -14.73
C TYR A 111 12.95 -1.48 -15.06
N ASN A 112 12.88 -1.06 -16.32
CA ASN A 112 13.28 0.30 -16.69
C ASN A 112 12.38 1.28 -15.93
N TRP A 113 12.99 2.23 -15.23
CA TRP A 113 12.28 2.97 -14.18
C TRP A 113 11.14 3.84 -14.69
N GLN A 114 11.12 4.25 -15.97
CA GLN A 114 10.08 5.11 -16.53
C GLN A 114 9.64 4.72 -17.95
N MET A 115 8.33 4.65 -18.13
CA MET A 115 7.63 4.60 -19.40
C MET A 115 6.86 5.90 -19.61
N GLY A 116 7.15 6.62 -20.69
CA GLY A 116 6.45 7.85 -21.06
C GLY A 116 4.97 7.62 -21.42
N PRO A 117 4.18 8.71 -21.54
CA PRO A 117 2.73 8.65 -21.79
C PRO A 117 2.35 8.06 -23.15
N ASP A 118 3.30 7.97 -24.10
CA ASP A 118 3.11 7.30 -25.39
C ASP A 118 3.40 5.79 -25.35
N GLY A 119 3.72 5.25 -24.17
CA GLY A 119 4.01 3.83 -23.95
C GLY A 119 5.46 3.44 -24.24
N LYS A 120 6.35 4.39 -24.57
CA LYS A 120 7.77 4.11 -24.80
C LYS A 120 8.59 4.28 -23.54
N ILE A 121 9.65 3.48 -23.41
CA ILE A 121 10.62 3.65 -22.32
C ILE A 121 11.43 4.93 -22.52
N THR A 122 11.37 5.81 -21.51
CA THR A 122 12.08 7.10 -21.48
C THR A 122 13.15 7.12 -20.39
N GLY A 123 12.99 6.32 -19.33
CA GLY A 123 13.96 6.16 -18.25
C GLY A 123 14.51 4.75 -18.22
N LEU A 124 15.80 4.59 -18.51
CA LEU A 124 16.49 3.31 -18.51
C LEU A 124 17.10 3.01 -17.15
N GLY A 125 17.28 1.72 -16.85
CA GLY A 125 17.88 1.27 -15.60
C GLY A 125 16.85 1.08 -14.48
N ALA A 126 17.28 0.37 -13.44
CA ALA A 126 16.48 0.00 -12.29
C ALA A 126 16.36 1.15 -11.28
N ALA A 127 15.22 1.25 -10.59
CA ALA A 127 15.08 1.95 -9.32
C ALA A 127 14.84 0.89 -8.24
N SER A 128 15.81 0.68 -7.35
CA SER A 128 15.88 -0.57 -6.58
C SER A 128 14.73 -0.78 -5.59
N ASP A 129 14.07 0.29 -5.15
CA ASP A 129 12.83 0.24 -4.37
C ASP A 129 11.70 -0.47 -5.11
N ALA A 130 11.59 -0.25 -6.43
CA ALA A 130 10.60 -0.93 -7.26
C ALA A 130 10.85 -2.44 -7.33
N GLU A 131 12.10 -2.86 -7.51
CA GLU A 131 12.42 -4.30 -7.58
C GLU A 131 12.12 -5.03 -6.26
N GLU A 132 12.49 -4.46 -5.11
CA GLU A 132 12.20 -5.10 -3.82
C GLU A 132 10.69 -5.16 -3.54
N ASP A 133 9.92 -4.15 -3.91
CA ASP A 133 8.47 -4.15 -3.71
C ASP A 133 7.76 -5.14 -4.63
N VAL A 134 8.15 -5.22 -5.91
CA VAL A 134 7.62 -6.23 -6.84
C VAL A 134 8.01 -7.64 -6.37
N ALA A 135 9.25 -7.85 -5.93
CA ALA A 135 9.69 -9.16 -5.44
C ALA A 135 8.89 -9.60 -4.21
N LEU A 136 8.70 -8.72 -3.22
CA LEU A 136 7.89 -9.02 -2.04
C LEU A 136 6.44 -9.35 -2.42
N ALA A 137 5.85 -8.53 -3.29
CA ALA A 137 4.47 -8.71 -3.75
C ALA A 137 4.28 -10.07 -4.44
N LEU A 138 5.24 -10.51 -5.26
CA LEU A 138 5.21 -11.82 -5.91
C LEU A 138 5.40 -12.98 -4.92
N ILE A 139 6.28 -12.84 -3.92
CA ILE A 139 6.46 -13.86 -2.86
C ILE A 139 5.16 -14.02 -2.07
N PHE A 140 4.50 -12.91 -1.73
CA PHE A 140 3.21 -12.96 -1.03
C PHE A 140 2.09 -13.52 -1.91
N ALA A 141 2.05 -13.19 -3.20
CA ALA A 141 1.10 -13.77 -4.14
C ALA A 141 1.27 -15.29 -4.28
N ASP A 142 2.51 -15.78 -4.41
CA ASP A 142 2.81 -17.22 -4.40
C ASP A 142 2.32 -17.88 -3.12
N LYS A 143 2.55 -17.22 -1.97
CA LYS A 143 2.07 -17.71 -0.69
C LYS A 143 0.54 -17.81 -0.64
N LEU A 144 -0.17 -16.80 -1.12
CA LEU A 144 -1.64 -16.80 -1.20
C LEU A 144 -2.17 -17.91 -2.10
N VAL A 145 -1.48 -18.22 -3.20
CA VAL A 145 -1.79 -19.37 -4.06
C VAL A 145 -1.58 -20.69 -3.32
N SER A 146 -0.43 -20.85 -2.65
CA SER A 146 -0.13 -22.07 -1.88
C SER A 146 -1.15 -22.36 -0.78
N ALA A 147 -1.75 -21.30 -0.22
CA ALA A 147 -2.81 -21.38 0.79
C ALA A 147 -4.22 -21.52 0.22
N GLY A 148 -4.37 -21.62 -1.10
CA GLY A 148 -5.67 -21.72 -1.79
C GLY A 148 -6.54 -20.46 -1.70
N LYS A 149 -5.95 -19.30 -1.37
CA LYS A 149 -6.65 -18.00 -1.28
C LYS A 149 -6.70 -17.29 -2.62
N TRP A 150 -5.65 -17.42 -3.42
CA TRP A 150 -5.54 -16.91 -4.79
C TRP A 150 -5.45 -18.06 -5.80
N GLN A 151 -5.83 -17.80 -7.06
CA GLN A 151 -5.65 -18.78 -8.12
C GLN A 151 -4.21 -18.77 -8.64
N PRO A 152 -3.64 -19.91 -9.06
CA PRO A 152 -2.33 -19.89 -9.73
C PRO A 152 -2.40 -19.05 -11.01
N TYR A 153 -1.29 -18.38 -11.33
CA TYR A 153 -1.18 -17.55 -12.54
C TYR A 153 0.24 -17.66 -13.12
N THR A 154 0.33 -17.71 -14.44
CA THR A 154 1.59 -17.73 -15.19
C THR A 154 1.57 -16.53 -16.13
N SER A 155 2.60 -15.69 -16.06
CA SER A 155 2.75 -14.55 -16.97
C SER A 155 2.92 -15.05 -18.40
N ALA A 156 2.13 -14.51 -19.33
CA ALA A 156 2.22 -14.89 -20.73
C ALA A 156 3.52 -14.35 -21.36
N LYS A 157 3.93 -13.14 -20.94
CA LYS A 157 5.18 -12.49 -21.35
C LYS A 157 6.42 -13.27 -20.91
N LEU A 158 6.43 -13.81 -19.69
CA LEU A 158 7.63 -14.43 -19.11
C LEU A 158 7.62 -15.96 -19.22
N GLY A 159 6.45 -16.59 -19.33
CA GLY A 159 6.29 -18.03 -19.22
C GLY A 159 6.57 -18.57 -17.81
N SER A 160 6.58 -17.70 -16.79
CA SER A 160 6.90 -18.04 -15.40
C SER A 160 5.76 -17.64 -14.45
N ASP A 161 5.65 -18.34 -13.32
CA ASP A 161 4.75 -17.99 -12.22
C ASP A 161 5.35 -16.92 -11.29
N TYR A 162 4.63 -16.59 -10.22
CA TYR A 162 5.06 -15.58 -9.24
C TYR A 162 6.39 -15.95 -8.59
N LYS A 163 6.52 -17.20 -8.11
CA LYS A 163 7.72 -17.69 -7.41
C LYS A 163 8.96 -17.61 -8.29
N ALA A 164 8.86 -18.14 -9.51
CA ALA A 164 9.98 -18.17 -10.44
C ALA A 164 10.44 -16.76 -10.81
N HIS A 165 9.51 -15.81 -10.99
CA HIS A 165 9.90 -14.44 -11.30
C HIS A 165 10.43 -13.68 -10.08
N ALA A 166 9.87 -13.89 -8.88
CA ALA A 166 10.42 -13.33 -7.65
C ALA A 166 11.89 -13.74 -7.47
N GLN A 167 12.21 -15.03 -7.61
CA GLN A 167 13.60 -15.51 -7.53
C GLN A 167 14.49 -14.85 -8.60
N LYS A 168 13.99 -14.71 -9.83
CA LYS A 168 14.72 -14.04 -10.91
C LYS A 168 15.02 -12.58 -10.59
N ILE A 169 14.08 -11.84 -10.00
CA ILE A 169 14.31 -10.46 -9.55
C ILE A 169 15.39 -10.42 -8.46
N LEU A 170 15.28 -11.28 -7.43
CA LEU A 170 16.27 -11.33 -6.36
C LEU A 170 17.67 -11.63 -6.89
N ASP A 171 17.83 -12.62 -7.77
CA ASP A 171 19.12 -12.92 -8.41
C ASP A 171 19.63 -11.76 -9.25
N CYS A 172 18.71 -11.08 -9.94
CA CYS A 172 19.05 -9.94 -10.76
C CYS A 172 19.55 -8.75 -9.95
N MET A 173 18.93 -8.41 -8.81
CA MET A 173 19.40 -7.33 -7.94
C MET A 173 20.88 -7.49 -7.54
N TRP A 174 21.33 -8.72 -7.31
CA TRP A 174 22.76 -9.01 -7.08
C TRP A 174 23.59 -8.90 -8.36
N SER A 175 23.16 -9.53 -9.45
CA SER A 175 23.94 -9.55 -10.71
C SER A 175 24.02 -8.19 -11.42
N SER A 176 23.03 -7.31 -11.21
CA SER A 176 22.95 -5.95 -11.74
C SER A 176 23.60 -4.91 -10.83
N LYS A 177 24.20 -5.34 -9.69
CA LYS A 177 24.83 -4.49 -8.68
C LYS A 177 23.87 -3.48 -8.04
N GLN A 178 22.58 -3.80 -7.96
CA GLN A 178 21.67 -3.09 -7.05
C GLN A 178 21.98 -3.43 -5.59
N ILE A 179 22.51 -4.62 -5.33
CA ILE A 179 23.18 -4.94 -4.07
C ILE A 179 24.68 -5.01 -4.31
N THR A 180 25.46 -4.24 -3.56
CA THR A 180 26.93 -4.29 -3.64
C THR A 180 27.46 -5.59 -3.04
N SER A 181 28.72 -5.93 -3.31
CA SER A 181 29.35 -7.13 -2.72
C SER A 181 29.38 -7.14 -1.19
N ASN A 182 29.27 -5.97 -0.55
CA ASN A 182 29.23 -5.83 0.91
C ASN A 182 27.79 -5.66 1.45
N GLY A 183 26.77 -5.90 0.61
CA GLY A 183 25.36 -5.88 1.02
C GLY A 183 24.72 -4.49 1.09
N ILE A 184 25.35 -3.44 0.53
CA ILE A 184 24.70 -2.11 0.48
C ILE A 184 23.66 -2.13 -0.64
N LEU A 185 22.41 -1.72 -0.34
CA LEU A 185 21.43 -1.44 -1.38
C LEU A 185 21.79 -0.14 -2.09
N ALA A 186 22.18 -0.25 -3.34
CA ALA A 186 22.34 0.85 -4.27
C ALA A 186 20.97 1.32 -4.78
N PRO A 187 20.81 2.63 -5.05
CA PRO A 187 19.55 3.21 -5.53
C PRO A 187 19.10 2.67 -6.90
N GLY A 188 20.03 2.16 -7.72
CA GLY A 188 19.70 1.57 -9.01
C GLY A 188 20.76 0.60 -9.50
N ALA A 189 20.51 -0.01 -10.66
CA ALA A 189 21.41 -1.00 -11.25
C ALA A 189 22.76 -0.38 -11.66
N GLY A 190 23.83 -0.78 -10.97
CA GLY A 190 25.19 -0.33 -11.26
C GLY A 190 25.48 1.13 -10.94
N TRP A 191 24.64 1.77 -10.12
CA TRP A 191 24.72 3.20 -9.79
C TRP A 191 24.48 3.44 -8.29
N GLY A 192 25.41 4.16 -7.65
CA GLY A 192 25.43 4.38 -6.20
C GLY A 192 25.92 3.16 -5.42
N GLY A 193 25.42 2.99 -4.20
CA GLY A 193 25.87 1.95 -3.29
C GLY A 193 27.04 2.41 -2.44
N TYR A 194 28.27 2.35 -2.97
CA TYR A 194 29.46 2.74 -2.20
C TYR A 194 29.61 4.26 -2.07
N GLU A 195 29.16 5.02 -3.05
CA GLU A 195 29.33 6.47 -3.10
C GLU A 195 28.16 7.20 -2.43
N PHE A 196 26.94 6.71 -2.65
CA PHE A 196 25.71 7.28 -2.10
C PHE A 196 24.58 6.24 -2.11
N VAL A 197 23.64 6.43 -1.19
CA VAL A 197 22.44 5.60 -1.03
C VAL A 197 21.21 6.50 -0.91
N ASN A 198 20.04 5.90 -1.14
CA ASN A 198 18.75 6.47 -0.78
C ASN A 198 18.19 5.64 0.39
N PRO A 199 18.34 6.09 1.65
CA PRO A 199 17.87 5.32 2.80
C PRO A 199 16.36 5.10 2.79
N GLY A 200 15.58 5.94 2.10
CA GLY A 200 14.14 5.74 1.90
C GLY A 200 13.80 4.41 1.19
N TYR A 201 14.77 3.80 0.50
CA TYR A 201 14.65 2.49 -0.14
C TYR A 201 15.03 1.32 0.78
N PHE A 202 15.51 1.55 2.01
CA PHE A 202 15.90 0.44 2.87
C PHE A 202 14.69 -0.23 3.49
N SER A 203 14.44 -1.48 3.08
CA SER A 203 13.31 -2.32 3.47
C SER A 203 13.77 -3.58 4.22
N PRO A 204 14.36 -3.48 5.43
CA PRO A 204 14.97 -4.62 6.14
C PRO A 204 14.00 -5.78 6.41
N ALA A 205 12.72 -5.50 6.62
CA ALA A 205 11.69 -6.53 6.71
C ALA A 205 11.56 -7.35 5.42
N TRP A 206 11.77 -6.73 4.24
CA TRP A 206 11.64 -7.41 2.96
C TRP A 206 12.80 -8.36 2.80
N TYR A 207 14.00 -7.91 3.15
CA TYR A 207 15.21 -8.72 3.10
C TYR A 207 15.11 -9.92 4.04
N LYS A 208 14.45 -9.80 5.21
CA LYS A 208 14.18 -10.97 6.08
C LYS A 208 13.16 -11.94 5.47
N VAL A 209 12.20 -11.46 4.68
CA VAL A 209 11.33 -12.34 3.88
C VAL A 209 12.14 -13.00 2.76
N PHE A 210 12.99 -12.24 2.07
CA PHE A 210 13.85 -12.74 1.00
C PHE A 210 14.85 -13.78 1.52
N ALA A 211 15.43 -13.59 2.70
CA ALA A 211 16.33 -14.56 3.34
C ALA A 211 15.66 -15.93 3.58
N LYS A 212 14.34 -15.96 3.79
CA LYS A 212 13.57 -17.20 3.95
C LYS A 212 13.13 -17.80 2.62
N PHE A 213 12.98 -16.97 1.58
CA PHE A 213 12.50 -17.38 0.26
C PHE A 213 13.64 -17.83 -0.66
N ASP A 214 14.75 -17.09 -0.65
CA ASP A 214 15.89 -17.24 -1.53
C ASP A 214 16.78 -18.40 -1.08
N SER A 215 17.13 -19.27 -2.02
CA SER A 215 17.99 -20.43 -1.76
C SER A 215 19.49 -20.11 -1.69
N ASN A 216 19.90 -18.88 -2.06
CA ASN A 216 21.30 -18.47 -2.14
C ASN A 216 21.90 -18.01 -0.79
N GLY A 217 21.67 -18.82 0.25
CA GLY A 217 22.27 -18.63 1.57
C GLY A 217 21.85 -17.34 2.27
N ASP A 218 22.74 -16.81 3.11
CA ASP A 218 22.44 -15.75 4.09
C ASP A 218 22.59 -14.31 3.55
N ARG A 219 22.70 -14.17 2.21
CA ARG A 219 23.08 -12.90 1.56
C ARG A 219 22.15 -11.74 1.90
N TRP A 220 20.87 -11.99 2.12
CA TRP A 220 19.89 -10.96 2.47
C TRP A 220 19.99 -10.49 3.92
N ASN A 221 20.41 -11.34 4.86
CA ASN A 221 20.66 -10.88 6.23
C ASN A 221 21.88 -9.94 6.29
N THR A 222 22.87 -10.11 5.40
CA THR A 222 23.94 -9.12 5.23
C THR A 222 23.38 -7.74 4.80
N VAL A 223 22.36 -7.72 3.92
CA VAL A 223 21.70 -6.46 3.52
C VAL A 223 20.94 -5.85 4.69
N VAL A 224 20.22 -6.65 5.50
CA VAL A 224 19.57 -6.17 6.74
C VAL A 224 20.56 -5.46 7.66
N ASP A 225 21.69 -6.11 7.95
CA ASP A 225 22.69 -5.56 8.85
C ASP A 225 23.31 -4.28 8.28
N LYS A 226 23.65 -4.29 6.99
CA LYS A 226 24.22 -3.12 6.32
C LYS A 226 23.26 -1.94 6.27
N SER A 227 21.97 -2.17 6.02
CA SER A 227 20.94 -1.12 6.08
C SER A 227 20.89 -0.46 7.46
N TYR A 228 20.88 -1.23 8.54
CA TYR A 228 20.84 -0.66 9.89
C TYR A 228 22.15 0.02 10.30
N GLU A 229 23.31 -0.49 9.88
CA GLU A 229 24.59 0.19 10.06
C GLU A 229 24.56 1.58 9.42
N ILE A 230 24.09 1.69 8.18
CA ILE A 230 24.02 2.97 7.46
C ILE A 230 22.96 3.90 8.07
N ILE A 231 21.78 3.39 8.41
CA ILE A 231 20.72 4.19 9.07
C ILE A 231 21.27 4.82 10.37
N ALA A 232 22.03 4.05 11.17
CA ALA A 232 22.63 4.52 12.42
C ALA A 232 23.65 5.66 12.23
N LEU A 233 24.21 5.79 11.03
CA LEU A 233 25.16 6.86 10.68
C LEU A 233 24.46 8.13 10.17
N SER A 234 23.14 8.10 9.97
CA SER A 234 22.38 9.28 9.52
C SER A 234 22.61 10.49 10.44
N PRO A 235 22.88 11.68 9.90
CA PRO A 235 22.91 12.92 10.68
C PRO A 235 21.60 13.22 11.42
N GLY A 236 20.47 12.66 10.95
CA GLY A 236 19.15 12.80 11.55
C GLY A 236 18.76 11.67 12.50
N TYR A 237 19.65 10.72 12.80
CA TYR A 237 19.30 9.49 13.53
C TYR A 237 18.68 9.75 14.91
N SER A 238 19.14 10.77 15.63
CA SER A 238 18.60 11.15 16.95
C SER A 238 17.17 11.68 16.90
N MET A 239 16.69 12.10 15.72
CA MET A 239 15.31 12.51 15.45
C MET A 239 14.51 11.40 14.76
N GLY A 240 15.10 10.21 14.56
CA GLY A 240 14.50 9.15 13.78
C GLY A 240 14.32 9.54 12.31
N MET A 241 15.27 10.30 11.77
CA MET A 241 15.25 10.81 10.40
C MET A 241 16.48 10.34 9.62
N VAL A 242 16.30 10.25 8.31
CA VAL A 242 17.36 10.06 7.32
C VAL A 242 17.20 11.14 6.24
N PRO A 243 18.27 11.55 5.56
CA PRO A 243 18.09 12.37 4.37
C PRO A 243 17.59 11.55 3.19
N ASP A 244 17.04 12.22 2.17
CA ASP A 244 16.65 11.57 0.91
C ASP A 244 17.84 10.81 0.29
N TRP A 245 19.03 11.41 0.37
CA TRP A 245 20.29 10.81 -0.08
C TRP A 245 21.42 11.06 0.91
N MET A 246 22.32 10.10 1.09
CA MET A 246 23.53 10.25 1.91
C MET A 246 24.65 9.35 1.43
N THR A 247 25.87 9.61 1.88
CA THR A 247 26.94 8.60 1.79
C THR A 247 26.65 7.47 2.79
N PRO A 248 27.08 6.22 2.50
CA PRO A 248 26.95 5.10 3.45
C PRO A 248 27.58 5.38 4.81
N GLU A 249 28.57 6.27 4.88
CA GLU A 249 29.30 6.64 6.10
C GLU A 249 28.63 7.73 6.94
N GLY A 250 27.45 8.24 6.57
CA GLY A 250 26.75 9.26 7.34
C GLY A 250 26.87 10.70 6.83
N GLY A 251 27.39 10.91 5.61
CA GLY A 251 27.65 12.24 5.06
C GLY A 251 26.55 12.78 4.15
N TRP A 252 26.48 14.10 4.02
CA TRP A 252 25.66 14.75 3.00
C TRP A 252 26.20 14.48 1.60
N VAL A 253 25.29 14.39 0.63
CA VAL A 253 25.65 14.36 -0.79
C VAL A 253 25.16 15.64 -1.45
N GLY A 254 26.00 16.22 -2.30
CA GLY A 254 25.63 17.42 -3.05
C GLY A 254 24.52 17.11 -4.07
N SER A 255 23.85 18.17 -4.55
CA SER A 255 22.73 18.06 -5.50
C SER A 255 23.14 17.69 -6.93
N ALA A 256 24.43 17.74 -7.27
CA ALA A 256 24.90 17.51 -8.62
C ALA A 256 24.81 16.01 -9.01
N GLY A 257 23.88 15.69 -9.91
CA GLY A 257 23.82 14.38 -10.59
C GLY A 257 22.99 13.29 -9.90
N LEU A 258 22.26 13.60 -8.82
CA LEU A 258 21.37 12.67 -8.10
C LEU A 258 19.87 12.91 -8.40
N GLY A 259 19.57 13.64 -9.48
CA GLY A 259 18.20 14.01 -9.87
C GLY A 259 17.60 15.14 -9.02
N TYR A 260 16.27 15.27 -9.03
CA TYR A 260 15.53 16.32 -8.33
C TYR A 260 15.45 16.15 -6.78
N ASN A 261 16.07 15.10 -6.21
CA ASN A 261 15.75 14.60 -4.87
C ASN A 261 16.82 14.83 -3.77
N ALA A 262 18.00 15.38 -4.06
CA ALA A 262 18.91 15.84 -3.01
C ALA A 262 18.47 17.22 -2.48
N TYR A 263 17.19 17.34 -2.12
CA TYR A 263 16.60 18.60 -1.68
C TYR A 263 17.35 19.13 -0.46
N PHE A 264 17.59 20.44 -0.46
CA PHE A 264 18.42 21.12 0.54
C PHE A 264 19.82 20.50 0.64
N GLU A 265 20.38 20.04 -0.49
CA GLU A 265 21.65 19.31 -0.56
C GLU A 265 21.67 18.15 0.45
N SER A 266 20.58 17.37 0.44
CA SER A 266 20.34 16.25 1.35
C SER A 266 20.24 16.61 2.83
N ARG A 267 20.04 17.87 3.22
CA ARG A 267 19.92 18.26 4.64
C ARG A 267 18.48 18.25 5.16
N ALA A 268 17.58 17.58 4.46
CA ALA A 268 16.16 17.49 4.80
C ALA A 268 15.68 16.03 4.85
N PHE A 269 14.78 15.76 5.79
CA PHE A 269 13.92 14.58 5.83
C PHE A 269 12.67 14.88 4.98
N PHE A 270 12.66 14.39 3.75
CA PHE A 270 11.70 14.82 2.76
C PHE A 270 11.02 13.64 2.04
N LYS A 271 10.63 13.78 0.77
CA LYS A 271 9.71 12.87 0.09
C LYS A 271 10.29 11.48 -0.11
N ASP A 272 11.60 11.35 -0.38
CA ASP A 272 12.19 10.03 -0.51
C ASP A 272 12.39 9.38 0.86
N ALA A 273 12.97 10.13 1.79
CA ALA A 273 13.35 9.68 3.12
C ALA A 273 12.16 9.27 3.98
N ILE A 274 11.01 9.95 3.87
CA ILE A 274 9.88 9.73 4.79
C ILE A 274 9.37 8.28 4.79
N ARG A 275 9.56 7.56 3.68
CA ARG A 275 9.24 6.14 3.54
C ARG A 275 9.99 5.26 4.54
N ILE A 276 11.17 5.67 5.03
CA ILE A 276 11.93 4.91 6.03
C ILE A 276 11.10 4.61 7.28
N LEU A 277 10.19 5.53 7.66
CA LEU A 277 9.31 5.32 8.82
C LEU A 277 8.46 4.08 8.61
N TRP A 278 7.84 3.96 7.43
CA TRP A 278 7.05 2.79 7.05
C TRP A 278 7.91 1.54 6.92
N ARG A 279 9.03 1.61 6.16
CA ARG A 279 9.91 0.46 5.92
C ARG A 279 10.44 -0.15 7.23
N VAL A 280 10.86 0.69 8.17
CA VAL A 280 11.42 0.28 9.47
C VAL A 280 10.33 -0.08 10.48
N ALA A 281 9.19 0.62 10.48
CA ALA A 281 8.03 0.26 11.31
C ALA A 281 7.59 -1.17 11.06
N ILE A 282 7.66 -1.62 9.82
CA ILE A 282 7.25 -2.97 9.49
C ILE A 282 8.24 -4.00 10.03
N ASP A 283 9.55 -3.74 10.02
CA ASP A 283 10.50 -4.67 10.62
C ASP A 283 10.35 -4.76 12.14
N ALA A 284 10.02 -3.64 12.79
CA ALA A 284 9.67 -3.62 14.21
C ALA A 284 8.42 -4.47 14.53
N ILE A 285 7.39 -4.43 13.67
CA ILE A 285 6.13 -5.13 13.90
C ILE A 285 6.21 -6.61 13.49
N TRP A 286 6.78 -6.91 12.32
CA TRP A 286 6.79 -8.27 11.77
C TRP A 286 7.86 -9.15 12.41
N PHE A 287 9.00 -8.57 12.80
CA PHE A 287 10.17 -9.33 13.25
C PHE A 287 10.70 -8.90 14.63
N ASP A 288 9.99 -8.01 15.32
CA ASP A 288 10.38 -7.51 16.63
C ASP A 288 11.78 -6.85 16.66
N GLU A 289 12.25 -6.32 15.52
CA GLU A 289 13.63 -5.85 15.35
C GLU A 289 13.96 -4.69 16.29
N GLN A 290 14.99 -4.88 17.13
CA GLN A 290 15.32 -3.90 18.15
C GLN A 290 15.98 -2.63 17.57
N ARG A 291 16.76 -2.75 16.50
CA ARG A 291 17.35 -1.59 15.80
C ARG A 291 16.27 -0.70 15.19
N ALA A 292 15.23 -1.32 14.63
CA ALA A 292 14.04 -0.65 14.13
C ALA A 292 13.33 0.14 15.24
N LYS A 293 13.04 -0.53 16.36
CA LYS A 293 12.37 0.08 17.50
C LYS A 293 13.15 1.26 18.07
N THR A 294 14.48 1.18 18.15
CA THR A 294 15.32 2.30 18.60
C THR A 294 15.18 3.52 17.69
N PHE A 295 15.32 3.34 16.38
CA PHE A 295 15.14 4.43 15.40
C PHE A 295 13.74 5.04 15.48
N LEU A 296 12.70 4.21 15.54
CA LEU A 296 11.31 4.68 15.59
C LEU A 296 10.97 5.36 16.93
N LYS A 297 11.61 4.97 18.05
CA LYS A 297 11.44 5.68 19.32
C LYS A 297 12.04 7.07 19.28
N ASN A 298 13.15 7.27 18.57
CA ASN A 298 13.69 8.61 18.31
C ASN A 298 12.68 9.43 17.49
N ALA A 299 12.12 8.85 16.42
CA ALA A 299 11.09 9.47 15.60
C ALA A 299 9.86 9.87 16.42
N LEU A 300 9.33 8.96 17.25
CA LEU A 300 8.16 9.22 18.08
C LEU A 300 8.44 10.31 19.14
N THR A 301 9.60 10.25 19.78
CA THR A 301 10.01 11.27 20.76
C THR A 301 10.11 12.64 20.11
N PHE A 302 10.72 12.70 18.93
CA PHE A 302 10.83 13.92 18.14
C PHE A 302 9.45 14.48 17.79
N ILE A 303 8.58 13.72 17.14
CA ILE A 303 7.30 14.24 16.64
C ILE A 303 6.38 14.67 17.79
N ASN A 304 6.39 13.92 18.90
CA ASN A 304 5.65 14.30 20.11
C ASN A 304 6.16 15.60 20.73
N SER A 305 7.47 15.90 20.63
CA SER A 305 8.02 17.19 21.05
C SER A 305 7.56 18.37 20.17
N LYS A 306 7.13 18.11 18.93
CA LYS A 306 6.67 19.12 17.96
C LYS A 306 5.15 19.31 17.95
N GLY A 307 4.40 18.49 18.70
CA GLY A 307 2.93 18.55 18.75
C GLY A 307 2.21 17.26 18.36
N GLY A 308 2.96 16.15 18.21
CA GLY A 308 2.40 14.82 17.91
C GLY A 308 1.83 14.76 16.51
N ALA A 309 0.67 14.12 16.35
CA ALA A 309 0.05 13.89 15.03
C ALA A 309 -0.15 15.16 14.20
N LYS A 310 -0.53 16.29 14.83
CA LYS A 310 -0.70 17.61 14.18
C LYS A 310 0.59 18.21 13.62
N ALA A 311 1.74 17.69 14.07
CA ALA A 311 3.05 18.11 13.61
C ALA A 311 3.59 17.21 12.49
N ALA A 312 2.85 16.20 12.02
CA ALA A 312 3.30 15.35 10.93
C ALA A 312 3.62 16.20 9.69
N ASN A 313 4.89 16.25 9.30
CA ASN A 313 5.38 17.10 8.22
C ASN A 313 6.77 16.62 7.76
N PHE A 314 7.35 17.34 6.82
CA PHE A 314 8.76 17.28 6.46
C PHE A 314 9.59 18.24 7.32
N TYR A 315 10.86 17.88 7.51
CA TYR A 315 11.73 18.54 8.47
C TYR A 315 13.14 18.72 7.95
N GLN A 316 13.79 19.80 8.35
CA GLN A 316 15.22 19.99 8.17
C GLN A 316 15.97 19.14 9.19
N ILE A 317 17.08 18.55 8.76
CA ILE A 317 17.94 17.73 9.63
C ILE A 317 19.03 18.60 10.25
N GLU A 318 19.68 19.46 9.47
CA GLU A 318 20.77 20.33 9.96
C GLU A 318 20.24 21.37 10.95
N ASN A 319 19.13 22.04 10.62
CA ASN A 319 18.40 22.90 11.54
C ASN A 319 17.43 22.05 12.35
N ALA A 320 17.96 21.36 13.38
CA ALA A 320 17.34 20.33 14.23
C ALA A 320 15.80 20.28 14.24
N GLY A 321 15.23 19.68 13.18
CA GLY A 321 13.80 19.44 13.04
C GLY A 321 12.94 20.71 12.99
N GLU A 322 13.45 21.80 12.43
CA GLU A 322 12.63 22.88 11.91
C GLU A 322 11.83 22.39 10.70
N LEU A 323 10.65 22.95 10.48
CA LEU A 323 9.90 22.69 9.26
C LEU A 323 10.71 23.17 8.05
N LEU A 324 10.44 22.58 6.89
CA LEU A 324 10.90 23.18 5.64
C LEU A 324 10.32 24.60 5.50
N PRO A 325 11.04 25.55 4.86
CA PRO A 325 10.57 26.93 4.78
C PRO A 325 9.16 27.00 4.17
N ALA A 326 8.26 27.70 4.85
CA ALA A 326 6.84 27.73 4.49
C ALA A 326 6.59 28.40 3.13
N GLU A 327 7.51 29.26 2.70
CA GLU A 327 7.50 29.96 1.42
C GLU A 327 8.18 29.19 0.28
N ASP A 328 8.91 28.10 0.58
CA ASP A 328 9.60 27.32 -0.45
C ASP A 328 8.60 26.54 -1.28
N LYS A 329 8.67 26.76 -2.60
CA LYS A 329 7.73 26.24 -3.59
C LYS A 329 8.41 25.24 -4.49
N TRP A 330 7.66 24.19 -4.81
CA TRP A 330 8.09 23.26 -5.82
C TRP A 330 7.74 23.78 -7.22
N TYR A 331 8.74 24.03 -8.07
CA TYR A 331 8.53 24.46 -9.46
C TYR A 331 8.70 23.35 -10.50
N ASP A 332 9.55 22.35 -10.25
CA ASP A 332 9.85 21.27 -11.20
C ASP A 332 8.67 20.31 -11.43
N PHE A 333 7.86 20.07 -10.40
CA PHE A 333 6.68 19.22 -10.46
C PHE A 333 5.38 19.98 -10.61
N ASN A 334 5.39 21.29 -10.89
CA ASN A 334 4.17 22.05 -11.13
C ASN A 334 4.23 22.67 -12.52
N ASN A 335 3.08 23.07 -13.06
CA ASN A 335 3.13 24.01 -14.16
C ASN A 335 3.68 25.32 -13.59
N SER A 336 4.97 25.59 -13.79
CA SER A 336 5.65 26.78 -13.28
C SER A 336 4.99 28.09 -13.73
N LYS A 337 4.11 28.03 -14.74
CA LYS A 337 3.31 29.13 -15.27
C LYS A 337 1.88 29.20 -14.73
N ASP A 338 1.44 28.21 -13.95
CA ASP A 338 0.12 28.17 -13.32
C ASP A 338 0.24 28.12 -11.79
N SER A 339 0.15 29.29 -11.16
CA SER A 339 0.26 29.46 -9.71
C SER A 339 -0.83 28.74 -8.92
N THR A 340 -1.91 28.29 -9.55
CA THR A 340 -2.96 27.51 -8.87
C THR A 340 -2.54 26.06 -8.59
N THR A 341 -1.51 25.59 -9.30
CA THR A 341 -0.92 24.25 -9.11
C THR A 341 0.23 24.24 -8.11
N TRP A 342 0.71 25.41 -7.65
CA TRP A 342 1.87 25.48 -6.78
C TRP A 342 1.63 24.81 -5.42
N ARG A 343 2.67 24.14 -4.93
CA ARG A 343 2.71 23.49 -3.63
C ARG A 343 3.94 23.93 -2.86
N TYR A 344 3.77 24.01 -1.55
CA TYR A 344 4.82 24.35 -0.62
C TYR A 344 5.50 23.08 -0.14
N ARG A 345 6.81 23.15 0.09
CA ARG A 345 7.57 21.97 0.53
C ARG A 345 7.27 21.59 1.98
N SER A 346 6.84 22.53 2.81
CA SER A 346 6.21 22.21 4.10
C SER A 346 4.77 21.79 3.86
N GLU A 347 4.41 20.58 4.29
CA GLU A 347 3.14 19.94 3.98
C GLU A 347 2.65 19.06 5.15
N HIS A 348 1.60 19.51 5.82
CA HIS A 348 0.82 18.65 6.71
C HIS A 348 -0.32 18.03 5.88
N SER A 349 -0.19 16.75 5.54
CA SER A 349 -1.11 16.08 4.62
C SER A 349 -1.30 14.61 4.97
N HIS A 350 -2.24 13.98 4.27
CA HIS A 350 -2.50 12.55 4.37
C HIS A 350 -1.23 11.68 4.15
N LEU A 351 -0.29 12.11 3.29
CA LEU A 351 1.00 11.45 3.14
C LEU A 351 1.80 11.52 4.45
N THR A 352 2.05 12.72 4.95
CA THR A 352 2.95 12.91 6.10
C THR A 352 2.34 12.30 7.35
N ILE A 353 1.03 12.49 7.57
CA ILE A 353 0.30 11.84 8.65
C ILE A 353 0.38 10.32 8.53
N GLY A 354 0.12 9.76 7.33
CA GLY A 354 0.17 8.32 7.10
C GLY A 354 1.53 7.70 7.43
N MET A 355 2.62 8.33 6.99
CA MET A 355 3.98 7.84 7.28
C MET A 355 4.35 7.97 8.76
N TRP A 356 4.07 9.11 9.40
CA TRP A 356 4.32 9.28 10.83
C TRP A 356 3.43 8.36 11.69
N ALA A 357 2.22 8.03 11.24
CA ALA A 357 1.35 7.07 11.92
C ALA A 357 1.98 5.68 12.01
N THR A 358 2.79 5.26 11.02
CA THR A 358 3.48 3.96 11.07
C THR A 358 4.42 3.84 12.29
N VAL A 359 5.02 4.96 12.71
CA VAL A 359 5.85 5.04 13.92
C VAL A 359 5.02 4.78 15.17
N ALA A 360 3.88 5.47 15.29
CA ALA A 360 2.95 5.28 16.40
C ALA A 360 2.38 3.86 16.46
N MET A 361 2.15 3.23 15.31
CA MET A 361 1.72 1.83 15.24
C MET A 361 2.80 0.86 15.72
N ALA A 362 4.07 1.13 15.43
CA ALA A 362 5.18 0.23 15.76
C ALA A 362 5.69 0.37 17.20
N VAL A 363 5.80 1.58 17.72
CA VAL A 363 6.42 1.85 19.04
C VAL A 363 5.63 2.80 19.93
N GLY A 364 4.51 3.33 19.45
CA GLY A 364 3.66 4.25 20.20
C GLY A 364 2.73 3.56 21.18
N GLU A 365 2.28 4.33 22.16
CA GLU A 365 1.25 3.91 23.10
C GLU A 365 -0.14 4.05 22.48
N LYS A 366 -1.16 3.57 23.19
CA LYS A 366 -2.57 3.69 22.76
C LYS A 366 -2.96 5.13 22.40
N ALA A 367 -2.49 6.10 23.19
CA ALA A 367 -2.82 7.51 22.96
C ALA A 367 -2.22 8.03 21.64
N ASP A 368 -0.99 7.63 21.30
CA ASP A 368 -0.35 8.01 20.05
C ASP A 368 -1.12 7.44 18.85
N ARG A 369 -1.47 6.14 18.89
CA ARG A 369 -2.24 5.49 17.82
C ARG A 369 -3.59 6.16 17.58
N ILE A 370 -4.32 6.48 18.66
CA ILE A 370 -5.59 7.20 18.57
C ILE A 370 -5.38 8.60 17.96
N ALA A 371 -4.39 9.36 18.43
CA ALA A 371 -4.13 10.71 17.94
C ALA A 371 -3.80 10.74 16.44
N PHE A 372 -2.96 9.82 15.96
CA PHE A 372 -2.64 9.71 14.52
C PHE A 372 -3.83 9.23 13.69
N SER A 373 -4.64 8.31 14.21
CA SER A 373 -5.89 7.90 13.56
C SER A 373 -6.84 9.08 13.40
N GLU A 374 -7.09 9.84 14.47
CA GLU A 374 -7.99 11.00 14.41
C GLU A 374 -7.47 12.11 13.51
N GLU A 375 -6.15 12.35 13.49
CA GLU A 375 -5.55 13.32 12.58
C GLU A 375 -5.70 12.90 11.12
N MET A 376 -5.44 11.62 10.80
CA MET A 376 -5.65 11.07 9.46
C MET A 376 -7.13 11.19 9.05
N GLY A 377 -8.05 10.96 9.99
CA GLY A 377 -9.49 11.08 9.76
C GLY A 377 -9.93 12.46 9.31
N LYS A 378 -9.19 13.52 9.64
CA LYS A 378 -9.47 14.87 9.12
C LYS A 378 -9.24 14.95 7.62
N PHE A 379 -8.29 14.19 7.08
CA PHE A 379 -7.95 14.14 5.66
C PHE A 379 -8.66 12.97 4.94
N TYR A 380 -9.79 12.51 5.45
CA TYR A 380 -10.63 11.52 4.77
C TYR A 380 -12.12 11.84 4.94
N GLU A 381 -12.72 12.44 3.91
CA GLU A 381 -14.14 12.85 3.92
C GLU A 381 -15.11 11.73 3.47
N GLY A 382 -14.66 10.46 3.52
CA GLY A 382 -15.47 9.31 3.11
C GLY A 382 -15.49 9.04 1.59
N GLY A 383 -14.58 9.65 0.83
CA GLY A 383 -14.48 9.52 -0.63
C GLY A 383 -13.64 8.32 -1.10
N ASP A 384 -13.22 8.38 -2.37
CA ASP A 384 -12.33 7.41 -3.03
C ASP A 384 -10.87 7.92 -3.14
N TYR A 385 -10.51 8.91 -2.34
CA TYR A 385 -9.15 9.42 -2.16
C TYR A 385 -8.96 9.92 -0.73
N PHE A 386 -7.71 10.02 -0.29
CA PHE A 386 -7.29 10.77 0.89
C PHE A 386 -7.00 12.23 0.51
N GLY A 387 -7.34 13.18 1.36
CA GLY A 387 -7.32 14.62 1.09
C GLY A 387 -8.70 15.24 1.35
N LEU A 388 -8.77 16.57 1.41
CA LEU A 388 -10.05 17.27 1.54
C LEU A 388 -10.56 17.65 0.14
N ALA A 389 -11.86 17.90 0.01
CA ALA A 389 -12.42 18.47 -1.22
C ALA A 389 -12.11 19.98 -1.36
N LYS A 390 -11.80 20.66 -0.25
CA LYS A 390 -11.50 22.10 -0.17
C LYS A 390 -10.37 22.36 0.82
N ASN A 391 -9.46 23.26 0.46
CA ASN A 391 -8.41 23.70 1.37
C ASN A 391 -8.92 24.74 2.40
N GLU A 392 -8.07 25.13 3.35
CA GLU A 392 -8.38 26.12 4.42
C GLU A 392 -8.81 27.50 3.90
N THR A 393 -8.57 27.80 2.62
CA THR A 393 -8.95 29.06 1.96
C THR A 393 -10.25 28.98 1.17
N ASP A 394 -11.04 27.90 1.33
CA ASP A 394 -12.29 27.63 0.60
C ASP A 394 -12.10 27.43 -0.92
N ALA A 395 -10.85 27.33 -1.40
CA ALA A 395 -10.55 26.92 -2.76
C ALA A 395 -10.70 25.40 -2.86
N LEU A 396 -11.14 24.91 -4.03
CA LEU A 396 -11.11 23.47 -4.32
C LEU A 396 -9.70 22.96 -4.08
N GLU A 397 -9.55 21.99 -3.18
CA GLU A 397 -8.28 21.30 -3.04
C GLU A 397 -8.05 20.55 -4.35
N ASP A 398 -6.90 20.81 -4.98
CA ASP A 398 -6.55 20.21 -6.27
C ASP A 398 -6.29 18.71 -6.08
N THR A 399 -7.34 17.92 -5.92
CA THR A 399 -7.33 16.43 -5.88
C THR A 399 -6.75 15.80 -7.14
N LEU A 400 -6.31 16.62 -8.09
CA LEU A 400 -5.67 16.24 -9.33
C LEU A 400 -4.18 16.64 -9.35
N HIS A 401 -3.57 17.18 -8.29
CA HIS A 401 -2.17 17.63 -8.34
C HIS A 401 -1.16 16.49 -8.57
N ASN A 402 0.03 16.90 -8.98
CA ASN A 402 1.13 16.12 -9.55
C ASN A 402 1.67 15.03 -8.60
N GLU A 403 1.52 15.26 -7.30
CA GLU A 403 1.94 14.38 -6.20
C GLU A 403 0.82 13.50 -5.66
N MET A 404 -0.45 13.71 -6.06
CA MET A 404 -1.57 12.89 -5.58
C MET A 404 -1.29 11.40 -5.78
N TYR A 405 -0.63 11.00 -6.87
CA TYR A 405 -0.21 9.61 -7.02
C TYR A 405 0.61 9.14 -5.81
N PHE A 406 1.70 9.84 -5.48
CA PHE A 406 2.61 9.46 -4.40
C PHE A 406 1.94 9.58 -3.02
N ASP A 407 1.22 10.67 -2.79
CA ASP A 407 0.55 10.95 -1.53
C ASP A 407 -0.54 9.93 -1.22
N GLN A 408 -1.32 9.52 -2.24
CA GLN A 408 -2.32 8.47 -2.08
C GLN A 408 -1.70 7.13 -1.67
N PHE A 409 -0.58 6.72 -2.28
CA PHE A 409 0.04 5.44 -1.93
C PHE A 409 0.61 5.44 -0.51
N LEU A 410 1.33 6.50 -0.11
CA LEU A 410 1.89 6.57 1.24
C LEU A 410 0.78 6.70 2.30
N ALA A 411 -0.26 7.48 2.04
CA ALA A 411 -1.45 7.51 2.90
C ALA A 411 -2.12 6.13 3.02
N TRP A 412 -2.20 5.39 1.91
CA TRP A 412 -2.75 4.04 1.90
C TRP A 412 -1.90 3.08 2.74
N PHE A 413 -0.57 3.10 2.59
CA PHE A 413 0.33 2.28 3.40
C PHE A 413 0.24 2.61 4.90
N GLY A 414 0.28 3.91 5.26
CA GLY A 414 0.07 4.36 6.64
C GLY A 414 -1.25 3.89 7.23
N THR A 415 -2.33 4.05 6.47
CA THR A 415 -3.69 3.64 6.87
C THR A 415 -3.82 2.12 7.00
N SER A 416 -3.18 1.36 6.11
CA SER A 416 -3.17 -0.11 6.16
C SER A 416 -2.38 -0.65 7.36
N MET A 417 -1.38 0.10 7.83
CA MET A 417 -0.70 -0.19 9.10
C MET A 417 -1.60 0.11 10.30
N MET A 418 -2.34 1.24 10.28
CA MET A 418 -3.32 1.57 11.32
C MET A 418 -4.45 0.55 11.42
N SER A 419 -4.94 0.04 10.29
CA SER A 419 -6.01 -0.97 10.29
C SER A 419 -5.53 -2.38 10.66
N GLY A 420 -4.21 -2.62 10.62
CA GLY A 420 -3.60 -3.93 10.81
C GLY A 420 -3.76 -4.86 9.60
N ALA A 421 -4.00 -4.29 8.41
CA ALA A 421 -4.12 -5.01 7.14
C ALA A 421 -2.76 -5.33 6.50
N PHE A 422 -1.76 -4.47 6.70
CA PHE A 422 -0.43 -4.62 6.10
C PHE A 422 0.43 -5.62 6.89
N VAL A 423 0.09 -6.91 6.75
CA VAL A 423 0.71 -8.01 7.49
C VAL A 423 1.80 -8.72 6.70
N ASN A 424 2.71 -9.40 7.40
CA ASN A 424 3.57 -10.41 6.79
C ASN A 424 2.71 -11.58 6.33
N VAL A 425 2.41 -11.66 5.03
CA VAL A 425 1.50 -12.68 4.48
C VAL A 425 2.05 -14.09 4.68
N VAL A 426 3.37 -14.27 4.59
CA VAL A 426 4.03 -15.57 4.85
C VAL A 426 3.82 -15.98 6.30
N ASP A 427 4.16 -15.12 7.26
CA ASP A 427 3.99 -15.42 8.69
C ASP A 427 2.51 -15.61 9.07
N ALA A 428 1.61 -14.77 8.55
CA ALA A 428 0.19 -14.86 8.88
C ALA A 428 -0.46 -16.15 8.37
N ILE A 429 0.07 -16.75 7.30
CA ILE A 429 -0.40 -18.03 6.76
C ILE A 429 0.27 -19.21 7.48
N ASP A 430 1.59 -19.17 7.68
CA ASP A 430 2.34 -20.29 8.25
C ASP A 430 2.23 -20.38 9.77
N ASN A 431 2.10 -19.23 10.43
CA ASN A 431 2.05 -19.07 11.88
C ASN A 431 0.84 -18.21 12.28
N PRO A 432 -0.41 -18.66 12.00
CA PRO A 432 -1.59 -17.85 12.23
C PRO A 432 -1.72 -17.47 13.71
N LYS A 433 -1.84 -16.16 13.98
CA LYS A 433 -2.00 -15.62 15.33
C LYS A 433 -3.46 -15.23 15.57
N ALA A 434 -3.90 -15.32 16.83
CA ALA A 434 -5.20 -14.78 17.21
C ALA A 434 -5.24 -13.27 16.94
N ALA A 435 -6.33 -12.79 16.35
CA ALA A 435 -6.51 -11.37 16.10
C ALA A 435 -6.62 -10.61 17.44
N THR A 436 -5.76 -9.60 17.63
CA THR A 436 -5.86 -8.67 18.76
C THR A 436 -7.04 -7.73 18.59
N VAL A 437 -7.67 -7.32 19.69
CA VAL A 437 -8.68 -6.25 19.65
C VAL A 437 -7.95 -4.93 19.43
N GLY A 438 -8.37 -4.19 18.40
CA GLY A 438 -7.81 -2.87 18.10
C GLY A 438 -8.28 -1.78 19.04
N ASP A 439 -7.53 -0.69 19.08
CA ASP A 439 -7.98 0.56 19.68
C ASP A 439 -9.15 1.18 18.87
N SER A 440 -9.86 2.10 19.49
CA SER A 440 -10.97 2.83 18.85
C SER A 440 -10.91 4.29 19.25
N SER A 441 -11.09 5.18 18.29
CA SER A 441 -11.14 6.62 18.47
C SER A 441 -12.57 7.16 18.29
N SER A 442 -12.70 8.48 18.17
CA SER A 442 -13.95 9.13 17.77
C SER A 442 -14.45 8.73 16.37
N LEU A 443 -13.58 8.22 15.49
CA LEU A 443 -13.94 7.76 14.13
C LEU A 443 -14.77 6.48 14.13
N THR A 444 -14.65 5.68 15.18
CA THR A 444 -15.46 4.48 15.39
C THR A 444 -16.33 4.69 16.62
N PRO A 445 -17.54 5.28 16.49
CA PRO A 445 -18.40 5.52 17.63
C PRO A 445 -18.59 4.24 18.42
N SER A 446 -18.32 4.29 19.73
CA SER A 446 -18.53 3.14 20.60
C SER A 446 -19.97 2.66 20.42
N LEU A 447 -20.15 1.44 19.93
CA LEU A 447 -21.45 0.78 19.86
C LEU A 447 -21.92 0.43 21.28
N LYS A 448 -22.23 1.44 22.11
CA LYS A 448 -23.05 1.24 23.31
C LYS A 448 -24.53 1.01 22.97
N LEU A 449 -24.86 0.79 21.69
CA LEU A 449 -26.23 0.55 21.22
C LEU A 449 -26.30 -0.29 19.93
N ALA A 450 -25.51 -1.37 19.80
CA ALA A 450 -25.89 -2.46 18.89
C ALA A 450 -25.30 -3.83 19.25
N GLU A 451 -25.51 -4.29 20.48
CA GLU A 451 -25.79 -5.72 20.67
C GLU A 451 -27.18 -6.04 20.08
N ARG A 452 -27.34 -5.84 18.77
CA ARG A 452 -28.41 -6.47 17.99
C ARG A 452 -27.74 -7.50 17.11
N ARG A 453 -27.58 -8.69 17.70
CA ARG A 453 -27.37 -10.00 17.06
C ARG A 453 -27.00 -9.89 15.57
N LEU A 454 -25.71 -9.86 15.28
CA LEU A 454 -25.19 -10.28 13.97
C LEU A 454 -25.64 -11.73 13.76
N ALA A 455 -26.71 -11.91 13.00
CA ALA A 455 -27.17 -13.22 12.57
C ALA A 455 -26.21 -13.73 11.48
N GLY A 456 -25.90 -15.03 11.54
CA GLY A 456 -24.78 -15.69 10.88
C GLY A 456 -24.56 -15.40 9.40
N ILE A 457 -23.27 -15.44 9.03
CA ILE A 457 -22.66 -15.35 7.70
C ILE A 457 -23.14 -16.47 6.73
N ALA A 458 -23.91 -17.45 7.21
CA ALA A 458 -24.44 -18.55 6.42
C ALA A 458 -25.89 -18.29 5.96
N GLY A 459 -26.12 -18.14 4.65
CA GLY A 459 -27.48 -18.23 4.09
C GLY A 459 -27.79 -17.44 2.81
N MET A 460 -26.99 -16.42 2.46
CA MET A 460 -27.16 -15.69 1.18
C MET A 460 -26.28 -16.32 0.10
N LYS A 461 -26.89 -16.89 -0.96
CA LYS A 461 -26.20 -17.41 -2.15
C LYS A 461 -26.01 -16.31 -3.19
N ILE A 462 -24.90 -16.35 -3.91
CA ILE A 462 -24.57 -15.37 -4.96
C ILE A 462 -24.01 -16.11 -6.17
N SER A 463 -24.51 -15.76 -7.36
CA SER A 463 -24.03 -16.25 -8.64
C SER A 463 -23.79 -15.05 -9.57
N HIS A 464 -22.59 -14.96 -10.13
CA HIS A 464 -22.24 -13.94 -11.12
C HIS A 464 -22.64 -14.43 -12.51
N LEU A 465 -23.31 -13.57 -13.27
CA LEU A 465 -23.77 -13.78 -14.65
C LEU A 465 -23.22 -12.65 -15.52
N ASP A 466 -23.15 -12.85 -16.83
CA ASP A 466 -22.74 -11.77 -17.74
C ASP A 466 -23.70 -10.58 -17.64
N GLY A 467 -23.19 -9.44 -17.16
CA GLY A 467 -23.95 -8.20 -16.95
C GLY A 467 -24.99 -8.26 -15.82
N ALA A 468 -24.95 -9.25 -14.93
CA ALA A 468 -25.88 -9.36 -13.80
C ALA A 468 -25.33 -10.16 -12.61
N VAL A 469 -25.93 -9.96 -11.44
CA VAL A 469 -25.67 -10.78 -10.25
C VAL A 469 -26.99 -11.33 -9.72
N MET A 470 -27.05 -12.64 -9.53
CA MET A 470 -28.19 -13.30 -8.87
C MET A 470 -27.87 -13.53 -7.39
N MET A 471 -28.78 -13.12 -6.52
CA MET A 471 -28.66 -13.29 -5.07
C MET A 471 -29.90 -13.99 -4.53
N SER A 472 -29.73 -14.93 -3.61
CA SER A 472 -30.83 -15.73 -3.06
C SER A 472 -30.71 -15.93 -1.56
N VAL A 473 -31.83 -15.88 -0.85
CA VAL A 473 -31.96 -16.27 0.57
C VAL A 473 -33.08 -17.30 0.74
N SER A 474 -33.11 -17.99 1.88
CA SER A 474 -34.09 -19.06 2.14
C SER A 474 -35.52 -18.56 2.43
N GLU A 475 -35.70 -17.28 2.71
CA GLU A 475 -36.99 -16.67 3.03
C GLU A 475 -37.27 -15.39 2.21
N GLN A 476 -38.51 -14.91 2.25
CA GLN A 476 -38.86 -13.64 1.61
C GLN A 476 -38.11 -12.49 2.30
N ALA A 477 -37.45 -11.63 1.52
CA ALA A 477 -36.66 -10.54 2.05
C ALA A 477 -36.85 -9.23 1.24
N GLN A 478 -36.59 -8.11 1.91
CA GLN A 478 -36.41 -6.80 1.29
C GLN A 478 -34.92 -6.61 1.03
N TRP A 479 -34.56 -6.39 -0.23
CA TRP A 479 -33.18 -6.27 -0.68
C TRP A 479 -32.80 -4.81 -0.89
N LYS A 480 -31.57 -4.47 -0.51
CA LYS A 480 -30.90 -3.21 -0.85
C LYS A 480 -29.45 -3.50 -1.21
N ILE A 481 -28.98 -2.88 -2.28
CA ILE A 481 -27.57 -2.85 -2.69
C ILE A 481 -27.06 -1.46 -2.43
N PHE A 482 -25.91 -1.38 -1.77
CA PHE A 482 -25.22 -0.15 -1.45
C PHE A 482 -23.90 -0.10 -2.20
N ASP A 483 -23.51 1.08 -2.69
CA ASP A 483 -22.11 1.33 -3.02
C ASP A 483 -21.28 1.46 -1.73
N LEU A 484 -19.97 1.66 -1.87
CA LEU A 484 -19.10 1.82 -0.70
C LEU A 484 -19.34 3.14 0.06
N ASN A 485 -20.09 4.08 -0.52
CA ASN A 485 -20.45 5.35 0.11
C ASN A 485 -21.83 5.29 0.79
N ASP A 486 -22.38 4.09 0.98
CA ASP A 486 -23.70 3.84 1.57
C ASP A 486 -24.89 4.38 0.75
N HIS A 487 -24.70 4.71 -0.53
CA HIS A 487 -25.82 5.04 -1.41
C HIS A 487 -26.54 3.79 -1.89
N VAL A 488 -27.88 3.82 -1.90
CA VAL A 488 -28.69 2.71 -2.41
C VAL A 488 -28.67 2.70 -3.93
N VAL A 489 -28.03 1.67 -4.49
CA VAL A 489 -27.84 1.47 -5.94
C VAL A 489 -28.99 0.68 -6.55
N ALA A 490 -29.57 -0.25 -5.79
CA ALA A 490 -30.71 -1.03 -6.23
C ALA A 490 -31.51 -1.58 -5.05
N THR A 491 -32.80 -1.84 -5.28
CA THR A 491 -33.70 -2.46 -4.30
C THR A 491 -34.58 -3.50 -4.96
N ALA A 492 -34.96 -4.53 -4.22
CA ALA A 492 -35.92 -5.54 -4.68
C ALA A 492 -36.67 -6.16 -3.50
N SER A 493 -37.70 -6.95 -3.78
CA SER A 493 -38.34 -7.82 -2.80
C SER A 493 -38.50 -9.21 -3.38
N GLY A 494 -38.30 -10.23 -2.55
CA GLY A 494 -38.31 -11.61 -3.01
C GLY A 494 -37.40 -12.52 -2.20
N LYS A 495 -37.45 -13.82 -2.51
CA LYS A 495 -36.40 -14.77 -2.09
C LYS A 495 -35.13 -14.63 -2.93
N ASP A 496 -35.30 -14.18 -4.17
CA ASP A 496 -34.25 -14.01 -5.16
C ASP A 496 -34.22 -12.55 -5.64
N PHE A 497 -33.02 -12.06 -5.95
CA PHE A 497 -32.80 -10.77 -6.55
C PHE A 497 -31.79 -10.90 -7.69
N LEU A 498 -32.28 -10.77 -8.93
CA LEU A 498 -31.44 -10.58 -10.10
C LEU A 498 -31.17 -9.10 -10.32
N TRP A 499 -29.96 -8.67 -9.99
CA TRP A 499 -29.52 -7.30 -10.25
C TRP A 499 -28.80 -7.22 -11.60
N LYS A 500 -29.41 -6.55 -12.59
CA LYS A 500 -28.74 -6.21 -13.85
C LYS A 500 -27.80 -5.04 -13.60
N THR A 501 -26.51 -5.25 -13.83
CA THR A 501 -25.46 -4.31 -13.43
C THR A 501 -25.32 -3.15 -14.41
N ARG A 502 -25.82 -3.32 -15.65
CA ARG A 502 -25.86 -2.27 -16.68
C ARG A 502 -24.47 -1.64 -16.93
N GLY A 503 -23.41 -2.44 -16.90
CA GLY A 503 -22.03 -1.99 -17.12
C GLY A 503 -21.39 -1.30 -15.91
N GLN A 504 -22.06 -1.26 -14.75
CA GLN A 504 -21.44 -0.86 -13.50
C GLN A 504 -20.46 -1.95 -13.05
N SER A 505 -19.25 -1.55 -12.67
CA SER A 505 -18.23 -2.42 -12.09
C SER A 505 -17.78 -1.85 -10.74
N GLY A 506 -17.37 -2.72 -9.83
CA GLY A 506 -16.92 -2.32 -8.50
C GLY A 506 -17.48 -3.19 -7.37
N ILE A 507 -17.39 -2.66 -6.16
CA ILE A 507 -17.72 -3.34 -4.92
C ILE A 507 -19.04 -2.82 -4.37
N TYR A 508 -19.91 -3.73 -3.95
CA TYR A 508 -21.21 -3.38 -3.38
C TYR A 508 -21.50 -4.17 -2.11
N ILE A 509 -22.26 -3.57 -1.21
CA ILE A 509 -22.80 -4.24 -0.03
C ILE A 509 -24.25 -4.58 -0.29
N VAL A 510 -24.60 -5.86 -0.25
CA VAL A 510 -25.97 -6.34 -0.36
C VAL A 510 -26.50 -6.57 1.05
N LYS A 511 -27.70 -6.07 1.32
CA LYS A 511 -28.47 -6.38 2.53
C LYS A 511 -29.81 -6.97 2.11
N ALA A 512 -30.20 -8.07 2.74
CA ALA A 512 -31.53 -8.66 2.61
C ALA A 512 -32.15 -8.74 4.00
N VAL A 513 -33.33 -8.17 4.20
CA VAL A 513 -34.03 -8.18 5.50
C VAL A 513 -35.26 -9.08 5.36
N GLY A 514 -35.15 -10.29 5.91
CA GLY A 514 -36.25 -11.24 6.01
C GLY A 514 -37.07 -11.05 7.29
N ARG A 515 -38.10 -11.88 7.47
CA ARG A 515 -38.97 -11.82 8.66
C ARG A 515 -38.26 -12.35 9.91
N LYS A 516 -37.37 -13.34 9.75
CA LYS A 516 -36.69 -14.01 10.86
C LYS A 516 -35.23 -13.59 11.00
N GLN A 517 -34.57 -13.27 9.89
CA GLN A 517 -33.16 -12.86 9.91
C GLN A 517 -32.84 -11.78 8.88
N SER A 518 -31.76 -11.05 9.14
CA SER A 518 -31.15 -10.16 8.17
C SER A 518 -29.86 -10.79 7.66
N TYR A 519 -29.58 -10.58 6.38
CA TYR A 519 -28.40 -11.07 5.69
C TYR A 519 -27.64 -9.86 5.17
N SER A 520 -26.31 -9.91 5.23
CA SER A 520 -25.47 -8.93 4.55
C SER A 520 -24.28 -9.61 3.91
N ARG A 521 -23.95 -9.22 2.67
CA ARG A 521 -22.83 -9.79 1.93
C ARG A 521 -22.22 -8.75 0.99
N LYS A 522 -20.89 -8.73 0.92
CA LYS A 522 -20.14 -7.92 -0.03
C LYS A 522 -20.02 -8.66 -1.36
N ILE A 523 -20.25 -7.95 -2.47
CA ILE A 523 -20.29 -8.52 -3.82
C ILE A 523 -19.44 -7.70 -4.78
N THR A 524 -18.83 -8.39 -5.74
CA THR A 524 -18.04 -7.80 -6.81
C THR A 524 -18.83 -7.83 -8.10
N VAL A 525 -18.91 -6.70 -8.79
CA VAL A 525 -19.42 -6.67 -10.15
C VAL A 525 -18.27 -6.34 -11.10
N ARG A 526 -18.13 -7.14 -12.15
CA ARG A 526 -17.15 -6.94 -13.22
C ARG A 526 -17.80 -6.29 -14.42
#